data_AF-A0A1I4FGX0-F1
#
_entry.id   AF-A0A1I4FGX0-F1
#
_cell.length_a   1.000
_cell.length_b   1.000
_cell.length_c   1.000
_cell.angle_alpha   90.00
_cell.angle_beta   90.00
_cell.angle_gamma   90.00
#
_symmetry.space_group_name_H-M   'P 1'
#
loop_
_entity.id
_entity.type
_entity.pdbx_description
1 polymer ?
#
loop_
_entity_poly.entity_id
_entity_poly.type
_entity_poly.pdbx_seq_one_letter_code
_entity_poly.pdbx_strand_id
1 'polypeptide(L)'
;MLDLDHFKGINDIYRHATDNTVLFCVAYTIHKLIRHNNQLCRYGEEEFTMIFPGMLLMEIENAINRIKDAISRISFTSEDNPVFNVTASTGVVALKNHSNSFSSPQEMLKAAYQVLYTAKRNDRIRVFLWHNTLNP
;
A
#
# COMPACT_ATOMS: atom_id res chain seq x y z
N MET A 1 -4.28 1.64 0.95
CA MET A 1 -2.97 2.22 1.29
C MET A 1 -1.97 1.12 1.53
N LEU A 2 -0.75 1.34 1.11
CA LEU A 2 0.38 0.42 1.12
C LEU A 2 1.55 1.11 1.79
N ASP A 3 2.31 0.36 2.58
CA ASP A 3 3.50 0.84 3.28
C ASP A 3 4.55 -0.26 3.25
N LEU A 4 5.82 0.12 3.03
CA LEU A 4 6.94 -0.80 2.95
C LEU A 4 7.38 -1.26 4.33
N ASP A 5 7.38 -2.57 4.55
CA ASP A 5 7.70 -3.14 5.86
C ASP A 5 9.20 -2.94 6.18
N HIS A 6 9.48 -2.47 7.39
CA HIS A 6 10.84 -2.27 7.91
C HIS A 6 11.74 -1.35 7.06
N PHE A 7 11.16 -0.47 6.23
CA PHE A 7 11.92 0.32 5.27
C PHE A 7 12.95 1.27 5.91
N LYS A 8 12.64 1.92 7.05
CA LYS A 8 13.64 2.64 7.83
C LYS A 8 14.85 1.78 8.21
N GLY A 9 14.63 0.55 8.68
CA GLY A 9 15.71 -0.37 9.05
C GLY A 9 16.54 -0.81 7.85
N ILE A 10 15.90 -0.97 6.69
CA ILE A 10 16.57 -1.23 5.42
C ILE A 10 17.48 -0.03 5.05
N ASN A 11 16.97 1.19 5.11
CA ASN A 11 17.76 2.38 4.79
C ASN A 11 18.94 2.58 5.76
N ASP A 12 18.73 2.31 7.05
CA ASP A 12 19.77 2.37 8.07
C ASP A 12 20.90 1.35 7.80
N ILE A 13 20.58 0.17 7.25
CA ILE A 13 21.56 -0.90 6.93
C ILE A 13 22.25 -0.66 5.58
N TYR A 14 21.53 -0.24 4.55
CA TYR A 14 22.01 -0.23 3.16
C TYR A 14 22.39 1.16 2.63
N ARG A 15 22.36 2.20 3.49
CA ARG A 15 22.66 3.61 3.21
C ARG A 15 21.70 4.27 2.20
N HIS A 16 21.52 5.58 2.39
CA HIS A 16 20.57 6.44 1.66
C HIS A 16 20.56 6.37 0.12
N ALA A 17 21.66 5.94 -0.50
CA ALA A 17 21.73 5.80 -1.96
C ALA A 17 20.75 4.74 -2.50
N THR A 18 20.34 3.79 -1.65
CA THR A 18 19.44 2.70 -2.03
C THR A 18 17.95 3.08 -1.88
N ASP A 19 17.63 4.04 -1.00
CA ASP A 19 16.27 4.44 -0.64
C ASP A 19 15.45 4.85 -1.87
N ASN A 20 16.00 5.77 -2.68
CA ASN A 20 15.33 6.29 -3.86
C ASN A 20 15.13 5.20 -4.93
N THR A 21 16.08 4.29 -5.06
CA THR A 21 16.00 3.18 -6.00
C THR A 21 14.89 2.22 -5.60
N VAL A 22 14.81 1.86 -4.32
CA VAL A 22 13.73 1.00 -3.79
C VAL A 22 12.37 1.64 -4.03
N LEU A 23 12.22 2.90 -3.64
CA LEU A 23 10.96 3.64 -3.80
C LEU A 23 10.56 3.78 -5.27
N PHE A 24 11.51 4.03 -6.16
CA PHE A 24 11.28 4.09 -7.60
C PHE A 24 10.83 2.74 -8.17
N CYS A 25 11.55 1.66 -7.86
CA CYS A 25 11.22 0.31 -8.33
C CYS A 25 9.85 -0.14 -7.83
N VAL A 26 9.52 0.14 -6.57
CA VAL A 26 8.20 -0.14 -6.00
C VAL A 26 7.13 0.66 -6.71
N ALA A 27 7.29 1.99 -6.84
CA ALA A 27 6.32 2.84 -7.52
C ALA A 27 6.09 2.41 -8.97
N TYR A 28 7.17 2.12 -9.71
CA TYR A 28 7.13 1.63 -11.08
C TYR A 28 6.40 0.29 -11.20
N THR A 29 6.68 -0.64 -10.28
CA THR A 29 6.04 -1.96 -10.23
C THR A 29 4.55 -1.83 -9.98
N ILE A 30 4.13 -1.00 -9.01
CA ILE A 30 2.71 -0.74 -8.74
C ILE A 30 2.06 -0.12 -9.98
N HIS A 31 2.69 0.90 -10.56
CA HIS A 31 2.16 1.60 -11.74
C HIS A 31 1.95 0.66 -12.94
N LYS A 32 2.82 -0.33 -13.15
CA LYS A 32 2.67 -1.34 -14.21
C LYS A 32 1.52 -2.32 -13.97
N LEU A 33 1.10 -2.52 -12.73
CA LEU A 33 0.12 -3.51 -12.33
C LEU A 33 -1.29 -2.95 -12.12
N ILE A 34 -1.44 -1.64 -11.99
CA ILE A 34 -2.74 -0.96 -11.90
C ILE A 34 -3.24 -0.54 -13.29
N ARG A 35 -4.56 -0.43 -13.45
CA ARG A 35 -5.21 -0.01 -14.70
C ARG A 35 -5.18 1.51 -14.83
N HIS A 36 -5.33 2.05 -16.05
CA HIS A 36 -5.28 3.50 -16.34
C HIS A 36 -6.35 4.32 -15.59
N ASN A 37 -7.46 3.70 -15.18
CA ASN A 37 -8.51 4.36 -14.38
C ASN A 37 -8.25 4.29 -12.86
N ASN A 38 -7.18 3.63 -12.43
CA ASN A 38 -6.74 3.62 -11.04
C ASN A 38 -5.70 4.70 -10.81
N GLN A 39 -5.71 5.30 -9.63
CA GLN A 39 -4.74 6.33 -9.27
C GLN A 39 -3.71 5.75 -8.30
N LEU A 40 -2.46 6.14 -8.47
CA LEU A 40 -1.35 5.87 -7.55
C LEU A 40 -0.74 7.20 -7.12
N CYS A 41 -0.56 7.36 -5.82
CA CYS A 41 0.10 8.50 -5.22
C CYS A 41 1.11 8.02 -4.16
N ARG A 42 2.26 8.67 -4.07
CA ARG A 42 3.14 8.54 -2.90
C ARG A 42 2.67 9.56 -1.87
N TYR A 43 2.09 9.08 -0.77
CA TYR A 43 1.50 9.93 0.25
C TYR A 43 2.49 10.32 1.34
N GLY A 44 3.37 9.39 1.71
CA GLY A 44 4.40 9.59 2.73
C GLY A 44 5.79 9.22 2.21
N GLU A 45 6.77 9.11 3.11
CA GLU A 45 8.14 8.75 2.76
C GLU A 45 8.21 7.32 2.19
N GLU A 46 7.54 6.36 2.83
CA GLU A 46 7.50 4.93 2.43
C GLU A 46 6.09 4.44 2.08
N GLU A 47 5.14 5.37 1.96
CA GLU A 47 3.71 5.09 1.88
C GLU A 47 3.12 5.42 0.50
N PHE A 48 2.40 4.45 -0.06
CA PHE A 48 1.72 4.54 -1.35
C PHE A 48 0.20 4.40 -1.19
N THR A 49 -0.54 5.34 -1.75
CA THR A 49 -2.01 5.32 -1.77
C THR A 49 -2.51 5.01 -3.17
N MET A 50 -3.45 4.07 -3.24
CA MET A 50 -4.11 3.67 -4.48
C MET A 50 -5.62 3.86 -4.36
N ILE A 51 -6.25 4.38 -5.41
CA ILE A 51 -7.69 4.57 -5.51
C ILE A 51 -8.20 3.72 -6.67
N PHE A 52 -9.24 2.90 -6.40
CA PHE A 52 -9.83 1.95 -7.34
C PHE A 52 -11.31 2.26 -7.59
N PRO A 53 -11.64 3.22 -8.49
CA PRO A 53 -13.02 3.56 -8.79
C PRO A 53 -13.75 2.41 -9.50
N GLY A 54 -14.96 2.09 -9.03
CA GLY A 54 -15.85 1.13 -9.69
C GLY A 54 -15.37 -0.32 -9.69
N MET A 55 -14.41 -0.68 -8.82
CA MET A 55 -13.95 -2.06 -8.67
C MET A 55 -14.61 -2.74 -7.48
N LEU A 56 -14.91 -4.02 -7.63
CA LEU A 56 -15.40 -4.85 -6.53
C LEU A 56 -14.26 -5.15 -5.57
N LEU A 57 -14.59 -5.34 -4.28
CA LEU A 57 -13.59 -5.60 -3.25
C LEU A 57 -12.71 -6.81 -3.58
N MET A 58 -13.29 -7.90 -4.10
CA MET A 58 -12.54 -9.10 -4.50
C MET A 58 -11.52 -8.81 -5.62
N GLU A 59 -11.86 -7.94 -6.56
CA GLU A 59 -10.93 -7.52 -7.62
C GLU A 59 -9.78 -6.69 -7.05
N ILE A 60 -10.08 -5.82 -6.09
CA ILE A 60 -9.09 -5.00 -5.38
C ILE A 60 -8.14 -5.91 -4.59
N GLU A 61 -8.66 -6.86 -3.81
CA GLU A 61 -7.85 -7.82 -3.06
C GLU A 61 -6.91 -8.62 -3.98
N ASN A 62 -7.41 -9.10 -5.13
CA ASN A 62 -6.59 -9.79 -6.12
C ASN A 62 -5.50 -8.89 -6.70
N ALA A 63 -5.83 -7.63 -7.03
CA ALA A 63 -4.85 -6.66 -7.52
C ALA A 63 -3.77 -6.37 -6.47
N ILE A 64 -4.16 -6.19 -5.21
CA ILE A 64 -3.22 -5.93 -4.10
C ILE A 64 -2.34 -7.15 -3.83
N ASN A 65 -2.87 -8.37 -3.84
CA ASN A 65 -2.07 -9.59 -3.71
C ASN A 65 -1.00 -9.68 -4.81
N ARG A 66 -1.38 -9.41 -6.07
CA ARG A 66 -0.43 -9.39 -7.19
C ARG A 66 0.64 -8.31 -7.04
N ILE A 67 0.26 -7.12 -6.56
CA ILE A 67 1.20 -6.03 -6.28
C ILE A 67 2.20 -6.44 -5.20
N LYS A 68 1.72 -7.00 -4.09
CA LYS A 68 2.57 -7.46 -2.99
C LYS A 68 3.54 -8.56 -3.42
N ASP A 69 3.05 -9.56 -4.16
CA ASP A 69 3.88 -10.62 -4.72
C ASP A 69 4.97 -10.05 -5.64
N ALA A 70 4.59 -9.14 -6.56
CA ALA A 70 5.56 -8.49 -7.44
C ALA A 70 6.61 -7.66 -6.69
N ILE A 71 6.21 -6.89 -5.66
CA ILE A 71 7.14 -6.13 -4.81
C ILE A 71 8.12 -7.07 -4.10
N SER A 72 7.62 -8.17 -3.52
CA SER A 72 8.45 -9.14 -2.79
C SER A 72 9.50 -9.83 -3.66
N ARG A 73 9.27 -9.89 -4.99
CA ARG A 73 10.20 -10.47 -5.97
C ARG A 73 11.26 -9.48 -6.46
N ILE A 74 11.17 -8.19 -6.10
CA ILE A 74 12.20 -7.22 -6.48
C ILE A 74 13.44 -7.47 -5.64
N SER A 75 14.52 -7.88 -6.29
CA SER A 75 15.84 -8.04 -5.70
C SER A 75 16.63 -6.75 -5.85
N PHE A 76 17.09 -6.23 -4.72
CA PHE A 76 17.93 -5.04 -4.62
C PHE A 76 19.35 -5.44 -4.20
N THR A 77 20.32 -4.65 -4.59
CA THR A 77 21.73 -4.80 -4.21
C THR A 77 22.25 -3.48 -3.67
N SER A 78 23.13 -3.54 -2.68
CA SER A 78 23.88 -2.38 -2.16
C SER A 78 25.38 -2.70 -2.24
N GLU A 79 26.23 -1.65 -2.24
CA GLU A 79 27.68 -1.79 -2.43
C GLU A 79 28.33 -2.76 -1.44
N ASP A 80 27.85 -2.77 -0.20
CA ASP A 80 28.49 -3.48 0.92
C ASP A 80 27.76 -4.78 1.34
N ASN A 81 26.64 -5.13 0.69
CA ASN A 81 25.74 -6.17 1.19
C ASN A 81 25.14 -7.07 0.11
N PRO A 82 24.72 -8.31 0.48
CA PRO A 82 24.06 -9.24 -0.43
C PRO A 82 22.71 -8.72 -0.94
N VAL A 83 22.15 -9.48 -1.90
CA VAL A 83 20.80 -9.26 -2.43
C VAL A 83 19.78 -9.23 -1.29
N PHE A 84 18.94 -8.21 -1.26
CA PHE A 84 17.81 -8.11 -0.33
C PHE A 84 16.50 -7.84 -1.07
N ASN A 85 15.39 -8.08 -0.38
CA ASN A 85 14.03 -7.88 -0.90
C ASN A 85 13.25 -7.03 0.10
N VAL A 86 12.19 -6.37 -0.37
CA VAL A 86 11.27 -5.60 0.47
C VAL A 86 9.88 -6.21 0.41
N THR A 87 9.14 -6.13 1.52
CA THR A 87 7.72 -6.50 1.56
C THR A 87 6.87 -5.28 1.85
N ALA A 88 5.55 -5.44 1.75
CA ALA A 88 4.63 -4.37 2.04
C ALA A 88 3.37 -4.85 2.76
N SER A 89 2.93 -4.05 3.72
CA SER A 89 1.64 -4.18 4.37
C SER A 89 0.60 -3.30 3.69
N THR A 90 -0.67 -3.74 3.69
CA THR A 90 -1.74 -2.98 3.02
C THR A 90 -3.02 -2.93 3.85
N GLY A 91 -3.57 -1.73 3.95
CA GLY A 91 -4.90 -1.46 4.48
C GLY A 91 -5.84 -1.03 3.37
N VAL A 92 -6.91 -1.78 3.15
CA VAL A 92 -7.94 -1.50 2.14
C VAL A 92 -9.21 -1.07 2.84
N VAL A 93 -9.80 0.02 2.36
CA VAL A 93 -11.13 0.45 2.77
C VAL A 93 -12.02 0.50 1.55
N ALA A 94 -13.17 -0.15 1.63
CA ALA A 94 -14.16 -0.18 0.56
C ALA A 94 -15.53 0.26 1.06
N LEU A 95 -16.25 1.01 0.23
CA LEU A 95 -17.64 1.38 0.52
C LEU A 95 -18.54 0.16 0.29
N LYS A 96 -19.33 -0.21 1.29
CA LYS A 96 -20.23 -1.37 1.20
C LYS A 96 -21.32 -1.21 0.12
N ASN A 97 -21.79 0.02 -0.12
CA ASN A 97 -22.80 0.36 -1.11
C ASN A 97 -22.67 1.84 -1.53
N HIS A 98 -23.38 2.23 -2.59
CA HIS A 98 -23.37 3.60 -3.11
C HIS A 98 -23.99 4.64 -2.17
N SER A 99 -24.78 4.21 -1.17
CA SER A 99 -25.33 5.10 -0.15
C SER A 99 -24.34 5.45 0.97
N ASN A 100 -23.23 4.72 1.07
CA ASN A 100 -22.18 5.03 2.03
C ASN A 100 -21.19 5.99 1.39
N SER A 101 -20.69 6.92 2.19
CA SER A 101 -19.73 7.91 1.76
C SER A 101 -18.88 8.34 2.94
N PHE A 102 -17.62 8.65 2.68
CA PHE A 102 -16.85 9.43 3.64
C PHE A 102 -17.34 10.87 3.64
N SER A 103 -17.37 11.48 4.81
CA SER A 103 -17.68 12.90 4.99
C SER A 103 -16.60 13.78 4.37
N SER A 104 -15.38 13.25 4.24
CA SER A 104 -14.25 13.91 3.60
C SER A 104 -13.18 12.92 3.12
N PRO A 105 -12.29 13.31 2.18
CA PRO A 105 -11.13 12.51 1.81
C PRO A 105 -10.21 12.16 3.00
N GLN A 106 -10.12 13.05 3.99
CA GLN A 106 -9.31 12.84 5.19
C GLN A 106 -9.86 11.70 6.06
N GLU A 107 -11.18 11.56 6.15
CA GLU A 107 -11.80 10.44 6.86
C GLU A 107 -11.49 9.10 6.18
N MET A 108 -11.55 9.07 4.85
CA MET A 108 -11.17 7.89 4.06
C MET A 108 -9.71 7.49 4.29
N LEU A 109 -8.80 8.48 4.25
CA LEU A 109 -7.38 8.25 4.51
C LEU A 109 -7.16 7.75 5.94
N LYS A 110 -7.79 8.38 6.94
CA LYS A 110 -7.68 7.97 8.35
C LYS A 110 -8.16 6.54 8.55
N ALA A 111 -9.28 6.16 7.95
CA ALA A 111 -9.76 4.78 7.98
C ALA A 111 -8.73 3.83 7.35
N ALA A 112 -8.16 4.18 6.19
CA ALA A 112 -7.15 3.35 5.53
C ALA A 112 -5.87 3.19 6.38
N TYR A 113 -5.43 4.24 7.07
CA TYR A 113 -4.33 4.19 8.05
C TYR A 113 -4.62 3.24 9.19
N GLN A 114 -5.80 3.32 9.79
CA GLN A 114 -6.19 2.44 10.90
C GLN A 114 -6.17 0.97 10.46
N VAL A 115 -6.66 0.67 9.26
CA VAL A 115 -6.64 -0.69 8.72
C VAL A 115 -5.20 -1.14 8.46
N LEU A 116 -4.38 -0.29 7.85
CA LEU A 116 -2.96 -0.57 7.60
C LEU A 116 -2.18 -0.84 8.90
N TYR A 117 -2.45 -0.07 9.95
CA TYR A 117 -1.83 -0.28 11.26
C TYR A 117 -2.12 -1.68 11.82
N THR A 118 -3.34 -2.19 11.63
CA THR A 118 -3.68 -3.58 12.00
C THR A 118 -3.05 -4.62 11.06
N ALA A 119 -2.72 -4.23 9.82
CA ALA A 119 -2.08 -5.09 8.83
C ALA A 119 -0.61 -5.34 9.13
N LYS A 120 0.13 -4.30 9.56
CA LYS A 120 1.57 -4.36 9.90
C LYS A 120 1.91 -5.38 10.99
N ARG A 121 0.94 -5.82 11.81
CA ARG A 121 1.20 -6.83 12.85
C ARG A 121 1.41 -8.25 12.30
N ASN A 122 1.14 -8.51 11.02
CA ASN A 122 1.25 -9.85 10.43
C ASN A 122 1.68 -9.83 8.94
N ASP A 123 2.14 -8.70 8.41
CA ASP A 123 2.46 -8.50 6.98
C ASP A 123 1.32 -8.87 6.02
N ARG A 124 0.06 -8.70 6.46
CA ARG A 124 -1.13 -9.14 5.72
C ARG A 124 -1.75 -8.02 4.89
N ILE A 125 -2.68 -8.40 4.03
CA ILE A 125 -3.73 -7.50 3.55
C ILE A 125 -4.79 -7.45 4.65
N ARG A 126 -5.18 -6.25 5.07
CA ARG A 126 -6.37 -6.07 5.90
C ARG A 126 -7.38 -5.24 5.15
N VAL A 127 -8.63 -5.65 5.25
CA VAL A 127 -9.75 -5.02 4.58
C VAL A 127 -10.77 -4.59 5.63
N PHE A 128 -11.28 -3.37 5.46
CA PHE A 128 -12.39 -2.85 6.22
C PHE A 128 -13.50 -2.40 5.28
N LEU A 129 -14.71 -2.90 5.51
CA LEU A 129 -15.91 -2.46 4.81
C LEU A 129 -16.48 -1.26 5.55
N TRP A 130 -16.38 -0.09 4.94
CA TRP A 130 -16.93 1.14 5.49
C TRP A 130 -18.46 1.12 5.44
N HIS A 131 -19.06 1.41 6.59
CA HIS A 131 -20.47 1.68 6.74
C HIS A 131 -20.68 3.03 7.40
N ASN A 132 -21.65 3.80 6.89
CA ASN A 132 -22.17 5.00 7.54
C ASN A 132 -22.97 4.57 8.78
N THR A 133 -22.34 3.99 9.79
CA THR A 133 -22.87 4.12 11.14
C THR A 133 -22.28 5.39 11.69
N LEU A 134 -23.02 6.48 11.47
CA LEU A 134 -23.09 7.55 12.45
C LEU A 134 -23.33 6.85 13.80
N ASN A 135 -22.31 6.75 14.63
CA ASN A 135 -22.56 6.71 16.07
C ASN A 135 -22.23 8.12 16.56
N PRO A 136 -23.26 8.93 16.90
CA PRO A 136 -23.05 10.12 17.71
C PRO A 136 -22.43 9.77 19.07
#